data_AF-A0A2G9RBK6-F1
#
_entry.id   AF-A0A2G9RBK6-F1
#
_cell.length_a   1.000
_cell.length_b   1.000
_cell.length_c   1.000
_cell.angle_alpha   90.00
_cell.angle_beta   90.00
_cell.angle_gamma   90.00
#
_symmetry.space_group_name_H-M   'P 1'
#
loop_
_entity.id
_entity.type
_entity.pdbx_description
1 polymer ?
#
loop_
_entity_poly.entity_id
_entity_poly.type
_entity_poly.pdbx_seq_one_letter_code
_entity_poly.pdbx_strand_id
1 'polypeptide(L)'
;MSFCLVKREAPAPVAVTAASSKPALSEEELEKKSRAIIEEFLHINDTKEAVQCVQELNSPTLLFIFVRNGIESTLERSTIAREHMGQFLYTLVKTGTLPREQYYKGVLEVLEVGEDMEIDIPHIWLYLAELISPVLIEGGIPMGELFRDLTKPLIPNGKAGILLAEILGLQCKGMSHKKAGALWKESGLTWKEFLSKDQDVNKFITDHVSIRAVISSTK
;
A
#
# COMPACT_ATOMS: atom_id res chain seq x y z
N MET A 1 -31.44 64.88 -39.79
CA MET A 1 -30.32 63.95 -39.54
C MET A 1 -30.72 63.05 -38.37
N SER A 2 -31.21 61.84 -38.66
CA SER A 2 -31.54 60.83 -37.65
C SER A 2 -30.26 60.15 -37.17
N PHE A 3 -30.02 60.14 -35.86
CA PHE A 3 -29.02 59.28 -35.25
C PHE A 3 -29.72 58.04 -34.68
N CYS A 4 -29.47 56.89 -35.31
CA CYS A 4 -29.80 55.56 -34.77
C CYS A 4 -28.92 55.28 -33.54
N LEU A 5 -29.54 55.06 -32.39
CA LEU A 5 -28.90 54.47 -31.22
C LEU A 5 -29.10 52.95 -31.28
N VAL A 6 -28.03 52.25 -31.66
CA VAL A 6 -27.93 50.78 -31.65
C VAL A 6 -27.91 50.32 -30.19
N LYS A 7 -28.92 49.53 -29.78
CA LYS A 7 -28.92 48.83 -28.49
C LYS A 7 -27.81 47.78 -28.49
N ARG A 8 -26.92 47.82 -27.51
CA ARG A 8 -25.94 46.75 -27.23
C ARG A 8 -26.65 45.63 -26.48
N GLU A 9 -26.67 44.45 -27.08
CA GLU A 9 -27.17 43.21 -26.49
C GLU A 9 -26.06 42.55 -25.66
N ALA A 10 -26.34 42.20 -24.42
CA ALA A 10 -25.38 41.54 -23.52
C ALA A 10 -25.30 40.04 -23.82
N PRO A 11 -24.12 39.39 -23.77
CA PRO A 11 -24.02 37.96 -24.04
C PRO A 11 -24.62 37.15 -22.89
N ALA A 12 -25.35 36.09 -23.25
CA ALA A 12 -25.96 35.14 -22.33
C ALA A 12 -24.91 34.42 -21.45
N PRO A 13 -25.25 34.03 -20.20
CA PRO A 13 -24.33 33.34 -19.32
C PRO A 13 -24.07 31.92 -19.82
N VAL A 14 -22.80 31.58 -20.00
CA VAL A 14 -22.33 30.23 -20.34
C VAL A 14 -22.69 29.29 -19.19
N ALA A 15 -23.44 28.23 -19.51
CA ALA A 15 -23.82 27.18 -18.57
C ALA A 15 -22.57 26.53 -17.96
N VAL A 16 -22.43 26.64 -16.65
CA VAL A 16 -21.49 25.83 -15.87
C VAL A 16 -22.00 24.40 -15.91
N THR A 17 -21.25 23.50 -16.54
CA THR A 17 -21.52 22.08 -16.57
C THR A 17 -21.59 21.55 -15.13
N ALA A 18 -22.77 21.10 -14.72
CA ALA A 18 -22.97 20.43 -13.45
C ALA A 18 -22.11 19.17 -13.40
N ALA A 19 -21.16 19.13 -12.47
CA ALA A 19 -20.45 17.91 -12.13
C ALA A 19 -21.49 16.86 -11.72
N SER A 20 -21.43 15.68 -12.36
CA SER A 20 -22.30 14.54 -12.08
C SER A 20 -22.16 14.11 -10.61
N SER A 21 -23.14 14.44 -9.79
CA SER A 21 -23.20 14.07 -8.38
C SER A 21 -23.74 12.64 -8.23
N LYS A 22 -22.96 11.64 -8.66
CA LYS A 22 -23.19 10.27 -8.15
C LYS A 22 -23.03 10.31 -6.63
N PRO A 23 -23.97 9.76 -5.83
CA PRO A 23 -23.79 9.65 -4.39
C PRO A 23 -22.50 8.90 -4.07
N ALA A 24 -21.78 9.33 -3.04
CA ALA A 24 -20.67 8.56 -2.49
C ALA A 24 -21.19 7.17 -2.09
N LEU A 25 -20.44 6.12 -2.44
CA LEU A 25 -20.82 4.75 -2.09
C LEU A 25 -20.83 4.58 -0.57
N SER A 26 -21.74 3.75 -0.06
CA SER A 26 -21.62 3.26 1.32
C SER A 26 -20.43 2.31 1.46
N GLU A 27 -19.96 2.09 2.70
CA GLU A 27 -18.87 1.15 2.96
C GLU A 27 -19.20 -0.28 2.50
N GLU A 28 -20.43 -0.75 2.74
CA GLU A 28 -20.90 -2.07 2.33
C GLU A 28 -20.92 -2.23 0.80
N GLU A 29 -21.43 -1.22 0.08
CA GLU A 29 -21.43 -1.23 -1.38
C GLU A 29 -20.01 -1.21 -1.95
N LEU A 30 -19.11 -0.43 -1.34
CA LEU A 30 -17.72 -0.36 -1.76
C LEU A 30 -17.00 -1.67 -1.48
N GLU A 31 -17.24 -2.31 -0.34
CA GLU A 31 -16.70 -3.63 -0.01
C GLU A 31 -17.13 -4.67 -1.05
N LYS A 32 -18.43 -4.75 -1.35
CA LYS A 32 -18.95 -5.69 -2.35
C LYS A 32 -18.32 -5.48 -3.72
N LYS A 33 -18.19 -4.23 -4.17
CA LYS A 33 -17.54 -3.91 -5.45
C LYS A 33 -16.05 -4.19 -5.44
N SER A 34 -15.37 -3.90 -4.33
CA SER A 34 -13.94 -4.17 -4.16
C SER A 34 -13.66 -5.67 -4.34
N ARG A 35 -14.43 -6.52 -3.64
CA ARG A 35 -14.32 -7.99 -3.76
C ARG A 35 -14.51 -8.44 -5.21
N ALA A 36 -15.51 -7.92 -5.92
CA ALA A 36 -15.75 -8.27 -7.32
C ALA A 36 -14.56 -7.91 -8.24
N ILE A 37 -14.05 -6.68 -8.13
CA ILE A 37 -12.90 -6.21 -8.92
C ILE A 37 -11.66 -7.06 -8.62
N ILE A 38 -11.42 -7.37 -7.34
CA ILE A 38 -10.28 -8.18 -6.91
C ILE A 38 -10.34 -9.60 -7.49
N GLU A 39 -11.48 -10.28 -7.42
CA GLU A 39 -11.62 -11.61 -7.99
C GLU A 39 -11.42 -11.62 -9.51
N GLU A 40 -12.00 -10.64 -10.22
CA GLU A 40 -11.83 -10.51 -11.66
C GLU A 40 -10.37 -10.24 -12.05
N PHE A 41 -9.71 -9.32 -11.32
CA PHE A 41 -8.29 -9.04 -11.50
C PHE A 41 -7.43 -10.30 -11.28
N LEU A 42 -7.67 -11.05 -10.21
CA LEU A 42 -6.90 -12.27 -9.93
C LEU A 42 -7.15 -13.39 -10.95
N HIS A 43 -8.31 -13.39 -11.61
CA HIS A 43 -8.65 -14.37 -12.64
C HIS A 43 -8.07 -14.01 -14.02
N ILE A 44 -8.21 -12.75 -14.43
CA ILE A 44 -7.87 -12.28 -15.78
C ILE A 44 -6.45 -11.72 -15.85
N ASN A 45 -5.96 -11.16 -14.74
CA ASN A 45 -4.69 -10.45 -14.62
C ASN A 45 -4.56 -9.22 -15.55
N ASP A 46 -5.68 -8.61 -15.93
CA ASP A 46 -5.68 -7.34 -16.68
C ASP A 46 -5.57 -6.15 -15.71
N THR A 47 -4.33 -5.69 -15.54
CA THR A 47 -4.05 -4.54 -14.66
C THR A 47 -4.70 -3.25 -15.15
N LYS A 48 -4.83 -3.03 -16.47
CA LYS A 48 -5.37 -1.77 -16.99
C LYS A 48 -6.86 -1.67 -16.72
N GLU A 49 -7.58 -2.76 -16.98
CA GLU A 49 -9.00 -2.84 -16.69
C GLU A 49 -9.25 -2.71 -15.18
N ALA A 50 -8.49 -3.43 -14.36
CA ALA A 50 -8.65 -3.36 -12.91
C ALA A 50 -8.41 -1.94 -12.35
N VAL A 51 -7.41 -1.21 -12.86
CA VAL A 51 -7.19 0.21 -12.50
C VAL A 51 -8.41 1.05 -12.86
N GLN A 52 -8.99 0.87 -14.06
CA GLN A 52 -10.19 1.59 -14.48
C GLN A 52 -11.37 1.28 -13.56
N CYS A 53 -11.61 0.01 -13.22
CA CYS A 53 -12.70 -0.37 -12.31
C CYS A 53 -12.56 0.29 -10.93
N VAL A 54 -11.33 0.40 -10.40
CA VAL A 54 -11.09 1.11 -9.13
C VAL A 54 -11.39 2.61 -9.26
N GLN A 55 -11.01 3.24 -10.37
CA GLN A 55 -11.35 4.65 -10.62
C GLN A 55 -12.87 4.88 -10.69
N GLU A 56 -13.60 3.94 -11.28
CA GLU A 56 -15.05 3.99 -11.41
C GLU A 56 -15.81 3.83 -10.08
N LEU A 57 -15.14 3.36 -9.01
CA LEU A 57 -15.69 3.41 -7.65
C LEU A 57 -15.98 4.85 -7.20
N ASN A 58 -15.21 5.82 -7.71
CA ASN A 58 -15.37 7.26 -7.45
C ASN A 58 -15.55 7.61 -5.96
N SER A 59 -14.84 6.89 -5.08
CA SER A 59 -14.97 6.99 -3.62
C SER A 59 -13.57 7.00 -2.96
N PRO A 60 -12.73 8.01 -3.27
CA PRO A 60 -11.31 8.01 -2.91
C PRO A 60 -11.06 7.91 -1.40
N THR A 61 -11.95 8.46 -0.56
CA THR A 61 -11.81 8.44 0.92
C THR A 61 -12.14 7.09 1.56
N LEU A 62 -12.72 6.16 0.78
CA LEU A 62 -13.09 4.81 1.22
C LEU A 62 -12.18 3.72 0.62
N LEU A 63 -11.18 4.09 -0.19
CA LEU A 63 -10.31 3.10 -0.85
C LEU A 63 -9.45 2.28 0.12
N PHE A 64 -9.33 2.67 1.39
CA PHE A 64 -8.78 1.81 2.43
C PHE A 64 -9.49 0.45 2.53
N ILE A 65 -10.81 0.42 2.28
CA ILE A 65 -11.61 -0.82 2.24
C ILE A 65 -11.16 -1.71 1.07
N PHE A 66 -10.84 -1.11 -0.08
CA PHE A 66 -10.31 -1.86 -1.24
C PHE A 66 -8.99 -2.54 -0.88
N VAL A 67 -8.08 -1.80 -0.24
CA VAL A 67 -6.77 -2.28 0.20
C VAL A 67 -6.91 -3.42 1.20
N ARG A 68 -7.74 -3.24 2.24
CA ARG A 68 -8.04 -4.27 3.23
C ARG A 68 -8.57 -5.54 2.58
N ASN A 69 -9.60 -5.42 1.74
CA ASN A 69 -10.19 -6.56 1.02
C ASN A 69 -9.17 -7.26 0.11
N GLY A 70 -8.29 -6.51 -0.56
CA GLY A 70 -7.25 -7.08 -1.42
C GLY A 70 -6.27 -7.94 -0.62
N ILE A 71 -5.82 -7.43 0.52
CA ILE A 71 -4.92 -8.14 1.43
C ILE A 71 -5.62 -9.37 2.00
N GLU A 72 -6.76 -9.21 2.67
CA GLU A 72 -7.50 -10.31 3.32
C GLU A 72 -7.86 -11.43 2.35
N SER A 73 -8.33 -11.10 1.15
CA SER A 73 -8.77 -12.11 0.18
C SER A 73 -7.62 -12.91 -0.43
N THR A 74 -6.38 -12.40 -0.40
CA THR A 74 -5.21 -13.03 -1.04
C THR A 74 -4.21 -13.62 -0.06
N LEU A 75 -4.27 -13.24 1.21
CA LEU A 75 -3.32 -13.58 2.25
C LEU A 75 -3.00 -15.07 2.34
N GLU A 76 -4.04 -15.91 2.32
CA GLU A 76 -3.92 -17.37 2.42
C GLU A 76 -4.02 -18.09 1.06
N ARG A 77 -4.02 -17.34 -0.04
CA ARG A 77 -3.90 -17.93 -1.39
C ARG A 77 -2.44 -18.30 -1.68
N SER A 78 -2.10 -18.43 -2.96
CA SER A 78 -0.73 -18.70 -3.40
C SER A 78 0.18 -17.47 -3.28
N THR A 79 1.49 -17.69 -3.23
CA THR A 79 2.50 -16.62 -3.33
C THR A 79 2.28 -15.75 -4.57
N ILE A 80 1.96 -16.35 -5.72
CA ILE A 80 1.68 -15.62 -6.96
C ILE A 80 0.48 -14.68 -6.81
N ALA A 81 -0.59 -15.11 -6.11
CA ALA A 81 -1.74 -14.25 -5.87
C ALA A 81 -1.37 -13.03 -5.01
N ARG A 82 -0.55 -13.23 -3.97
CA ARG A 82 -0.04 -12.14 -3.13
C ARG A 82 0.88 -11.19 -3.90
N GLU A 83 1.78 -11.72 -4.73
CA GLU A 83 2.64 -10.92 -5.59
C GLU A 83 1.83 -10.07 -6.58
N HIS A 84 0.85 -10.66 -7.27
CA HIS A 84 -0.04 -9.94 -8.17
C HIS A 84 -0.82 -8.83 -7.44
N MET A 85 -1.38 -9.14 -6.26
CA MET A 85 -2.12 -8.16 -5.48
C MET A 85 -1.22 -7.02 -4.98
N GLY A 86 -0.05 -7.32 -4.43
CA GLY A 86 0.91 -6.31 -3.99
C GLY A 86 1.36 -5.42 -5.14
N GLN A 87 1.63 -6.00 -6.32
CA GLN A 87 2.00 -5.25 -7.52
C GLN A 87 0.85 -4.37 -8.05
N PHE A 88 -0.38 -4.83 -7.92
CA PHE A 88 -1.56 -4.05 -8.28
C PHE A 88 -1.75 -2.86 -7.33
N LEU A 89 -1.65 -3.07 -6.02
CA LEU A 89 -1.69 -1.99 -5.02
C LEU A 89 -0.59 -0.95 -5.26
N TYR A 90 0.64 -1.40 -5.56
CA TYR A 90 1.72 -0.51 -5.98
C TYR A 90 1.35 0.29 -7.23
N THR A 91 0.76 -0.34 -8.25
CA THR A 91 0.34 0.34 -9.48
C THR A 91 -0.70 1.42 -9.19
N LEU A 92 -1.68 1.14 -8.32
CA LEU A 92 -2.68 2.12 -7.91
C LEU A 92 -2.05 3.30 -7.17
N VAL A 93 -1.08 3.06 -6.27
CA VAL A 93 -0.34 4.13 -5.57
C VAL A 93 0.48 4.96 -6.55
N LYS A 94 1.26 4.31 -7.42
CA LYS A 94 2.14 4.97 -8.39
C LYS A 94 1.37 5.83 -9.40
N THR A 95 0.18 5.39 -9.81
CA THR A 95 -0.67 6.13 -10.75
C THR A 95 -1.51 7.21 -10.07
N GLY A 96 -1.49 7.29 -8.74
CA GLY A 96 -2.32 8.23 -7.97
C GLY A 96 -3.79 7.82 -7.87
N THR A 97 -4.17 6.65 -8.39
CA THR A 97 -5.53 6.10 -8.27
C THR A 97 -5.86 5.77 -6.81
N LEU A 98 -4.88 5.27 -6.06
CA LEU A 98 -4.97 5.03 -4.62
C LEU A 98 -4.15 6.07 -3.86
N PRO A 99 -4.77 6.98 -3.10
CA PRO A 99 -4.03 7.90 -2.22
C PRO A 99 -3.20 7.13 -1.19
N ARG A 100 -1.98 7.59 -0.89
CA ARG A 100 -1.09 6.93 0.08
C ARG A 100 -1.73 6.78 1.45
N GLU A 101 -2.46 7.79 1.90
CA GLU A 101 -3.19 7.78 3.18
C GLU A 101 -4.18 6.61 3.27
N GLN A 102 -4.82 6.26 2.15
CA GLN A 102 -5.78 5.16 2.06
C GLN A 102 -5.08 3.81 1.99
N TYR A 103 -3.92 3.74 1.30
CA TYR A 103 -3.04 2.58 1.36
C TYR A 103 -2.59 2.29 2.80
N TYR A 104 -2.06 3.30 3.49
CA TYR A 104 -1.65 3.18 4.89
C TYR A 104 -2.80 2.72 5.78
N LYS A 105 -3.96 3.38 5.69
CA LYS A 105 -5.13 3.02 6.50
C LYS A 105 -5.55 1.56 6.30
N GLY A 106 -5.66 1.10 5.05
CA GLY A 106 -6.08 -0.26 4.76
C GLY A 106 -5.06 -1.32 5.20
N VAL A 107 -3.75 -1.06 5.03
CA VAL A 107 -2.70 -1.95 5.53
C VAL A 107 -2.69 -1.98 7.06
N LEU A 108 -2.81 -0.82 7.72
CA LEU A 108 -2.81 -0.71 9.18
C LEU A 108 -3.99 -1.43 9.83
N GLU A 109 -5.18 -1.40 9.22
CA GLU A 109 -6.35 -2.17 9.70
C GLU A 109 -6.06 -3.67 9.73
N VAL A 110 -5.32 -4.21 8.75
CA VAL A 110 -4.91 -5.63 8.75
C VAL A 110 -3.79 -5.89 9.76
N LEU A 111 -2.82 -4.98 9.87
CA LEU A 111 -1.70 -5.12 10.82
C LEU A 111 -2.17 -5.11 12.27
N GLU A 112 -3.25 -4.39 12.59
CA GLU A 112 -3.82 -4.32 13.94
C GLU A 112 -4.27 -5.69 14.47
N VAL A 113 -4.81 -6.55 13.60
CA VAL A 113 -5.25 -7.91 13.94
C VAL A 113 -4.21 -8.99 13.61
N GLY A 114 -3.02 -8.60 13.12
CA GLY A 114 -2.01 -9.54 12.60
C GLY A 114 -1.44 -10.50 13.64
N GLU A 115 -1.40 -10.12 14.92
CA GLU A 115 -0.96 -11.01 16.00
C GLU A 115 -1.98 -12.12 16.27
N ASP A 116 -3.28 -11.80 16.24
CA ASP A 116 -4.34 -12.79 16.37
C ASP A 116 -4.32 -13.75 15.17
N MET A 117 -4.09 -13.22 13.96
CA MET A 117 -3.98 -14.02 12.74
C MET A 117 -2.77 -14.96 12.73
N GLU A 118 -1.69 -14.62 13.44
CA GLU A 118 -0.48 -15.46 13.52
C GLU A 118 -0.77 -16.82 14.19
N ILE A 119 -1.79 -16.88 15.06
CA ILE A 119 -2.20 -18.11 15.74
C ILE A 119 -2.65 -19.16 14.71
N ASP A 120 -3.41 -18.74 13.71
CA ASP A 120 -3.93 -19.61 12.66
C ASP A 120 -3.02 -19.67 11.42
N ILE A 121 -2.24 -18.61 11.18
CA ILE A 121 -1.38 -18.44 10.00
C ILE A 121 0.06 -18.19 10.46
N PRO A 122 0.87 -19.24 10.72
CA PRO A 122 2.23 -19.09 11.25
C PRO A 122 3.18 -18.26 10.37
N HIS A 123 2.87 -18.11 9.08
CA HIS A 123 3.67 -17.36 8.10
C HIS A 123 3.07 -15.98 7.75
N ILE A 124 2.13 -15.47 8.55
CA ILE A 124 1.40 -14.23 8.29
C ILE A 124 2.33 -13.05 7.97
N TRP A 125 3.42 -12.88 8.70
CA TRP A 125 4.35 -11.75 8.49
C TRP A 125 5.09 -11.83 7.15
N LEU A 126 5.42 -13.04 6.68
CA LEU A 126 5.96 -13.25 5.34
C LEU A 126 4.89 -12.93 4.28
N TYR A 127 3.66 -13.37 4.48
CA TYR A 127 2.56 -13.13 3.53
C TYR A 127 2.23 -11.63 3.41
N LEU A 128 2.19 -10.93 4.53
CA LEU A 128 2.05 -9.47 4.57
C LEU A 128 3.26 -8.78 3.92
N ALA A 129 4.48 -9.28 4.15
CA ALA A 129 5.67 -8.75 3.50
C ALA A 129 5.63 -8.91 1.98
N GLU A 130 5.11 -10.03 1.45
CA GLU A 130 4.91 -10.26 0.01
C GLU A 130 3.93 -9.25 -0.60
N LEU A 131 2.86 -8.88 0.13
CA LEU A 131 1.87 -7.89 -0.29
C LEU A 131 2.38 -6.44 -0.19
N ILE A 132 3.22 -6.13 0.81
CA ILE A 132 3.69 -4.77 1.08
C ILE A 132 4.94 -4.42 0.27
N SER A 133 5.87 -5.37 0.09
CA SER A 133 7.16 -5.15 -0.56
C SER A 133 7.11 -4.43 -1.91
N PRO A 134 6.13 -4.70 -2.81
CA PRO A 134 6.05 -4.03 -4.10
C PRO A 134 5.89 -2.51 -4.03
N VAL A 135 5.30 -1.96 -2.96
CA VAL A 135 5.11 -0.51 -2.82
C VAL A 135 6.44 0.25 -2.65
N LEU A 136 7.54 -0.46 -2.35
CA LEU A 136 8.89 0.10 -2.25
C LEU A 136 9.59 0.30 -3.60
N ILE A 137 8.99 -0.15 -4.71
CA ILE A 137 9.53 0.05 -6.05
C ILE A 137 9.50 1.55 -6.41
N GLU A 138 10.38 1.96 -7.32
CA GLU A 138 10.45 3.34 -7.82
C GLU A 138 9.09 3.89 -8.30
N GLY A 139 8.70 5.03 -7.73
CA GLY A 139 7.40 5.67 -7.92
C GLY A 139 6.34 5.28 -6.88
N GLY A 140 6.67 4.36 -5.98
CA GLY A 140 5.84 4.01 -4.82
C GLY A 140 6.14 4.88 -3.59
N ILE A 141 6.20 4.24 -2.41
CA ILE A 141 6.41 4.87 -1.11
C ILE A 141 7.87 4.69 -0.68
N PRO A 142 8.58 5.75 -0.25
CA PRO A 142 9.93 5.64 0.29
C PRO A 142 10.03 4.70 1.50
N MET A 143 11.09 3.89 1.57
CA MET A 143 11.28 2.89 2.63
C MET A 143 11.24 3.49 4.04
N GLY A 144 11.91 4.63 4.26
CA GLY A 144 11.89 5.33 5.55
C GLY A 144 10.49 5.76 5.99
N GLU A 145 9.69 6.29 5.06
CA GLU A 145 8.29 6.71 5.28
C GLU A 145 7.42 5.48 5.59
N LEU A 146 7.47 4.46 4.73
CA LEU A 146 6.70 3.24 4.87
C LEU A 146 6.96 2.54 6.21
N PHE A 147 8.23 2.31 6.54
CA PHE A 147 8.58 1.51 7.71
C PHE A 147 8.22 2.23 9.01
N ARG A 148 8.46 3.55 9.11
CA ARG A 148 8.10 4.32 10.30
C ARG A 148 6.60 4.34 10.55
N ASP A 149 5.79 4.39 9.50
CA ASP A 149 4.34 4.50 9.66
C ASP A 149 3.67 3.14 9.88
N LEU A 150 4.04 2.12 9.10
CA LEU A 150 3.43 0.78 9.22
C LEU A 150 3.79 0.07 10.53
N THR A 151 4.97 0.34 11.10
CA THR A 151 5.44 -0.42 12.26
C THR A 151 5.03 0.17 13.61
N LYS A 152 4.52 1.40 13.66
CA LYS A 152 4.04 2.04 14.90
C LYS A 152 3.15 1.11 15.75
N PRO A 153 2.09 0.48 15.22
CA PRO A 153 1.25 -0.43 16.01
C PRO A 153 1.94 -1.75 16.37
N LEU A 154 3.00 -2.13 15.66
CA LEU A 154 3.70 -3.41 15.81
C LEU A 154 4.91 -3.35 16.76
N ILE A 155 5.33 -2.16 17.19
CA ILE A 155 6.44 -2.01 18.14
C ILE A 155 6.08 -2.61 19.51
N PRO A 156 4.91 -2.32 20.11
CA PRO A 156 4.57 -2.81 21.44
C PRO A 156 4.52 -4.34 21.57
N ASN A 157 4.09 -5.05 20.53
CA ASN A 157 4.04 -6.52 20.51
C ASN A 157 5.29 -7.16 19.88
N GLY A 158 6.33 -6.38 19.59
CA GLY A 158 7.61 -6.88 19.08
C GLY A 158 7.56 -7.43 17.65
N LYS A 159 6.47 -7.20 16.91
CA LYS A 159 6.27 -7.70 15.54
C LYS A 159 6.84 -6.77 14.47
N ALA A 160 7.13 -5.51 14.80
CA ALA A 160 7.71 -4.53 13.89
C ALA A 160 9.01 -5.06 13.25
N GLY A 161 9.96 -5.50 14.07
CA GLY A 161 11.22 -6.06 13.57
C GLY A 161 11.02 -7.27 12.65
N ILE A 162 10.09 -8.17 13.01
CA ILE A 162 9.81 -9.39 12.26
C ILE A 162 9.28 -9.06 10.85
N LEU A 163 8.26 -8.20 10.75
CA LEU A 163 7.72 -7.77 9.46
C LEU A 163 8.80 -7.11 8.59
N LEU A 164 9.59 -6.20 9.17
CA LEU A 164 10.66 -5.52 8.42
C LEU A 164 11.75 -6.50 7.96
N ALA A 165 12.07 -7.52 8.76
CA ALA A 165 13.04 -8.53 8.38
C ALA A 165 12.56 -9.36 7.17
N GLU A 166 11.27 -9.71 7.12
CA GLU A 166 10.67 -10.40 5.98
C GLU A 166 10.69 -9.53 4.73
N ILE A 167 10.27 -8.25 4.83
CA ILE A 167 10.30 -7.31 3.70
C ILE A 167 11.73 -7.15 3.16
N LEU A 168 12.71 -6.89 4.03
CA LEU A 168 14.11 -6.76 3.63
C LEU A 168 14.67 -8.05 3.02
N GLY A 169 14.26 -9.21 3.54
CA GLY A 169 14.60 -10.51 2.97
C GLY A 169 14.11 -10.66 1.53
N LEU A 170 12.87 -10.23 1.25
CA LEU A 170 12.30 -10.19 -0.10
C LEU A 170 13.05 -9.22 -1.02
N GLN A 171 13.38 -8.01 -0.53
CA GLN A 171 14.19 -7.05 -1.29
C GLN A 171 15.57 -7.63 -1.63
N CYS A 172 16.22 -8.36 -0.71
CA CYS A 172 17.50 -9.00 -0.97
C CYS A 172 17.42 -10.05 -2.08
N LYS A 173 16.34 -10.84 -2.11
CA LYS A 173 16.08 -11.82 -3.18
C LYS A 173 15.85 -11.15 -4.53
N GLY A 174 15.11 -10.04 -4.56
CA GLY A 174 14.74 -9.34 -5.80
C GLY A 174 15.83 -8.43 -6.39
N MET A 175 16.64 -7.77 -5.57
CA MET A 175 17.57 -6.73 -6.04
C MET A 175 18.99 -6.78 -5.46
N SER A 176 19.36 -7.91 -4.83
CA SER A 176 20.61 -8.16 -4.09
C SER A 176 20.72 -7.49 -2.72
N HIS A 177 21.47 -8.13 -1.82
CA HIS A 177 21.75 -7.63 -0.47
C HIS A 177 22.41 -6.25 -0.46
N LYS A 178 23.32 -5.98 -1.42
CA LYS A 178 24.05 -4.69 -1.49
C LYS A 178 23.09 -3.54 -1.76
N LYS A 179 22.15 -3.71 -2.70
CA LYS A 179 21.19 -2.66 -3.04
C LYS A 179 20.15 -2.46 -1.94
N ALA A 180 19.65 -3.55 -1.35
CA ALA A 180 18.77 -3.47 -0.19
C ALA A 180 19.44 -2.75 1.00
N GLY A 181 20.72 -3.05 1.26
CA GLY A 181 21.53 -2.35 2.28
C GLY A 181 21.73 -0.86 2.00
N ALA A 182 21.94 -0.49 0.74
CA ALA A 182 22.02 0.91 0.34
C ALA A 182 20.70 1.66 0.61
N LEU A 183 19.55 1.10 0.19
CA LEU A 183 18.23 1.71 0.44
C LEU A 183 17.93 1.89 1.93
N TRP A 184 18.25 0.87 2.75
CA TRP A 184 18.13 0.97 4.20
C TRP A 184 18.97 2.12 4.77
N LYS A 185 20.24 2.21 4.35
CA LYS A 185 21.18 3.24 4.80
C LYS A 185 20.74 4.63 4.37
N GLU A 186 20.33 4.80 3.11
CA GLU A 186 19.84 6.05 2.54
C GLU A 186 18.56 6.54 3.23
N SER A 187 17.73 5.60 3.73
CA SER A 187 16.52 5.91 4.50
C SER A 187 16.80 6.42 5.91
N GLY A 188 18.06 6.35 6.39
CA GLY A 188 18.45 6.78 7.73
C GLY A 188 17.81 5.95 8.85
N LEU A 189 17.40 4.71 8.55
CA LEU A 189 16.73 3.83 9.49
C LEU A 189 17.71 3.11 10.41
N THR A 190 17.28 2.88 11.65
CA THR A 190 18.00 2.07 12.63
C THR A 190 17.08 1.04 13.27
N TRP A 191 17.59 -0.17 13.52
CA TRP A 191 16.80 -1.23 14.15
C TRP A 191 16.28 -0.87 15.54
N LYS A 192 16.93 0.05 16.25
CA LYS A 192 16.47 0.56 17.56
C LYS A 192 15.11 1.26 17.50
N GLU A 193 14.67 1.66 16.32
CA GLU A 193 13.35 2.28 16.12
C GLU A 193 12.21 1.26 16.08
N PHE A 194 12.54 0.00 15.77
CA PHE A 194 11.57 -1.05 15.47
C PHE A 194 11.65 -2.23 16.44
N LEU A 195 12.63 -2.21 17.35
CA LEU A 195 12.80 -3.20 18.39
C LEU A 195 12.43 -2.58 19.74
N SER A 196 11.82 -3.39 20.60
CA SER A 196 11.56 -3.02 22.00
C SER A 196 12.88 -2.78 22.75
N LYS A 197 12.82 -2.03 23.86
CA LYS A 197 14.01 -1.64 24.64
C LYS A 197 14.83 -2.82 25.17
N ASP A 198 14.17 -3.97 25.36
CA ASP A 198 14.78 -5.17 25.95
C ASP A 198 15.37 -6.11 24.88
N GLN A 199 15.15 -5.83 23.59
CA GLN A 199 15.70 -6.63 22.49
C GLN A 199 17.12 -6.18 22.13
N ASP A 200 18.05 -7.13 22.14
CA ASP A 200 19.40 -6.90 21.62
C ASP A 200 19.41 -6.88 20.08
N VAL A 201 19.85 -5.76 19.51
CA VAL A 201 19.90 -5.54 18.07
C VAL A 201 20.81 -6.57 17.37
N ASN A 202 21.97 -6.88 17.93
CA ASN A 202 22.91 -7.80 17.27
C ASN A 202 22.40 -9.24 17.27
N LYS A 203 21.77 -9.66 18.36
CA LYS A 203 21.10 -10.94 18.50
C LYS A 203 19.97 -11.03 17.48
N PHE A 204 19.10 -10.03 17.42
CA PHE A 204 18.01 -9.98 16.44
C PHE A 204 18.53 -10.16 15.01
N ILE A 205 19.55 -9.39 14.63
CA ILE A 205 20.14 -9.48 13.28
C ILE A 205 20.77 -10.85 13.01
N THR A 206 21.37 -11.47 14.03
CA THR A 206 22.01 -12.78 13.89
C THR A 206 20.96 -13.89 13.72
N ASP A 207 19.85 -13.78 14.43
CA ASP A 207 18.74 -14.74 14.36
C ASP A 207 18.00 -14.64 13.01
N HIS A 208 18.03 -13.48 12.34
CA HIS A 208 17.44 -13.25 11.02
C HIS A 208 18.51 -13.20 9.90
N VAL A 209 18.97 -14.37 9.46
CA VAL A 209 20.08 -14.52 8.50
C VAL A 209 19.87 -13.76 7.18
N SER A 210 18.62 -13.62 6.72
CA SER A 210 18.26 -12.91 5.48
C SER A 210 18.63 -11.42 5.50
N ILE A 211 18.65 -10.78 6.68
CA ILE A 211 19.00 -9.35 6.81
C ILE A 211 20.44 -9.12 7.26
N ARG A 212 21.16 -10.17 7.65
CA ARG A 212 22.56 -10.06 8.12
C ARG A 212 23.46 -9.37 7.10
N ALA A 213 23.30 -9.68 5.81
CA ALA A 213 24.09 -9.10 4.73
C ALA A 213 23.70 -7.65 4.38
N VAL A 214 22.44 -7.25 4.63
CA VAL A 214 21.99 -5.86 4.51
C VAL A 214 22.80 -5.00 5.49
N ILE A 215 22.99 -5.50 6.72
CA ILE A 215 23.55 -4.72 7.82
C ILE A 215 25.07 -4.77 7.85
N SER A 216 25.70 -5.89 7.45
CA SER A 216 27.16 -5.95 7.31
C SER A 216 27.71 -4.97 6.27
N SER A 217 26.90 -4.57 5.28
CA SER A 217 27.27 -3.58 4.26
C SER A 217 27.16 -2.12 4.73
N THR A 218 26.69 -1.91 5.96
CA THR A 218 26.53 -0.58 6.58
C THR A 218 27.56 -0.25 7.65
N LYS A 219 28.47 -1.18 7.97
CA LYS A 219 29.68 -0.90 8.76
C LYS A 219 30.79 -0.31 7.91
#